data_AF-A0A958EN85-F1
#
_entry.id   AF-A0A958EN85-F1
#
_cell.length_a   1.000
_cell.length_b   1.000
_cell.length_c   1.000
_cell.angle_alpha   90.00
_cell.angle_beta   90.00
_cell.angle_gamma   90.00
#
_symmetry.space_group_name_H-M   'P 1'
#
loop_
_entity.id
_entity.type
_entity.pdbx_description
1 polymer ?
#
loop_
_entity_poly.entity_id
_entity_poly.type
_entity_poly.pdbx_seq_one_letter_code
_entity_poly.pdbx_strand_id
1 'polypeptide(L)' 'SEENLFLKMYLAGSAASLSTAENLANAIQMGVELANPYENIKLSQQLESSDTIFRNKTNYAVCLAAALQG' A
#
# COMPACT_ATOMS: atom_id res chain seq x y z
N SER A 1 -25.49 -7.10 12.40
CA SER A 1 -25.06 -6.34 13.59
C SER A 1 -24.07 -5.31 13.14
N GLU A 2 -23.95 -4.18 13.82
CA GLU A 2 -22.95 -3.14 13.54
C GLU A 2 -21.66 -3.77 13.01
N GLU A 3 -21.46 -3.66 11.69
CA GLU A 3 -20.24 -4.10 11.04
C GLU A 3 -19.15 -3.30 11.73
N ASN A 4 -18.30 -3.97 12.50
CA ASN A 4 -17.10 -3.35 13.02
C ASN A 4 -16.27 -2.95 11.81
N LEU A 5 -16.49 -1.72 11.33
CA LEU A 5 -15.61 -1.01 10.42
C LEU A 5 -14.28 -0.85 11.16
N PHE A 6 -13.45 -1.88 11.09
CA PHE A 6 -12.08 -1.80 11.54
C PHE A 6 -11.37 -0.82 10.61
N LEU A 7 -11.23 0.42 11.09
CA LEU A 7 -10.44 1.43 10.42
C LEU A 7 -9.00 0.90 10.31
N LYS A 8 -8.55 0.69 9.07
CA LYS A 8 -7.17 0.36 8.74
C LYS A 8 -6.48 1.59 8.15
N MET A 9 -5.23 1.79 8.50
CA MET A 9 -4.35 2.79 7.91
C MET A 9 -3.42 2.13 6.89
N TYR A 10 -3.21 2.77 5.75
CA TYR A 10 -2.25 2.32 4.74
C TYR A 10 -1.07 3.29 4.65
N LEU A 11 0.16 2.79 4.74
CA LEU A 11 1.37 3.57 4.59
C LEU A 11 1.86 3.55 3.13
N ALA A 12 2.07 4.74 2.57
CA ALA A 12 2.60 4.94 1.23
C ALA A 12 3.87 5.83 1.26
N GLY A 13 4.60 5.84 0.15
CA GLY A 13 5.88 6.55 0.01
C GLY A 13 7.10 5.70 0.37
N SER A 14 8.29 6.29 0.16
CA SER A 14 9.59 5.61 0.34
C SER A 14 9.98 5.34 1.79
N ALA A 15 9.40 6.08 2.73
CA ALA A 15 9.59 5.82 4.16
C ALA A 15 8.71 4.66 4.66
N ALA A 16 7.69 4.24 3.90
CA ALA A 16 6.81 3.15 4.30
C ALA A 16 7.58 1.82 4.28
N SER A 17 7.64 1.17 5.43
CA SER A 17 8.32 -0.11 5.64
C SER A 17 7.58 -0.93 6.67
N LEU A 18 7.82 -2.25 6.70
CA LEU A 18 7.17 -3.15 7.64
C LEU A 18 7.38 -2.70 9.10
N SER A 19 8.63 -2.35 9.46
CA SER A 19 8.95 -1.87 10.80
C SER A 19 8.22 -0.57 11.15
N THR A 20 8.03 0.34 10.20
CA THR A 20 7.27 1.58 10.44
C THR A 20 5.78 1.30 10.63
N ALA A 21 5.22 0.36 9.86
CA ALA A 21 3.83 -0.06 10.00
C ALA A 21 3.57 -0.71 11.37
N GLU A 22 4.42 -1.64 11.79
CA GLU A 22 4.33 -2.32 13.08
C GLU A 22 4.47 -1.35 14.26
N ASN A 23 5.48 -0.47 14.21
CA ASN A 23 5.67 0.55 15.25
C ASN A 23 4.47 1.48 15.36
N LEU A 24 3.92 1.92 14.22
CA LEU A 24 2.76 2.80 14.21
C LEU A 24 1.51 2.06 14.71
N ALA A 25 1.25 0.84 14.24
CA ALA A 25 0.12 0.01 14.68
C ALA A 25 0.10 -0.15 16.20
N ASN A 26 1.26 -0.40 16.81
CA ASN A 26 1.42 -0.47 18.26
C ASN A 26 1.18 0.87 18.95
N ALA A 27 1.62 1.99 18.36
CA ALA A 27 1.46 3.32 18.94
C ALA A 27 0.00 3.80 18.91
N ILE A 28 -0.73 3.56 17.82
CA ILE A 28 -2.10 4.06 17.63
C ILE A 28 -3.19 3.01 17.93
N GLN A 29 -2.79 1.77 18.26
CA GLN A 29 -3.70 0.65 18.55
C GLN A 29 -4.72 0.40 17.42
N MET A 30 -4.27 0.51 16.16
CA MET A 30 -5.08 0.28 14.96
C MET A 30 -4.30 -0.59 13.96
N GLY A 31 -5.02 -1.23 13.03
CA GLY A 31 -4.40 -1.96 11.93
C GLY A 31 -3.68 -1.00 10.98
N VAL A 32 -2.39 -1.23 10.73
CA VAL A 32 -1.58 -0.46 9.77
C VAL A 32 -0.93 -1.44 8.79
N GLU A 33 -1.07 -1.17 7.49
CA GLU A 33 -0.54 -2.01 6.42
C GLU A 33 0.24 -1.17 5.39
N LEU A 34 1.13 -1.81 4.62
CA LEU A 34 1.79 -1.14 3.50
C LEU A 34 0.85 -1.06 2.31
N ALA A 35 0.73 0.12 1.71
CA ALA A 35 -0.08 0.31 0.51
C ALA A 35 0.43 -0.57 -0.64
N ASN A 36 -0.49 -1.30 -1.27
CA ASN A 36 -0.27 -1.96 -2.54
C ASN A 36 -1.15 -1.31 -3.61
N PRO A 37 -0.67 -0.29 -4.33
CA PRO A 37 -1.51 0.47 -5.24
C PRO A 37 -1.93 -0.35 -6.48
N TYR A 38 -1.32 -1.52 -6.72
CA TYR A 38 -1.62 -2.39 -7.85
C TYR A 38 -2.62 -3.52 -7.53
N GLU A 39 -3.11 -3.62 -6.29
CA GLU A 39 -3.94 -4.75 -5.83
C GLU A 39 -5.17 -5.01 -6.73
N ASN A 40 -5.75 -3.94 -7.28
CA ASN A 40 -6.93 -4.00 -8.14
C ASN A 40 -6.64 -3.57 -9.58
N ILE A 41 -5.38 -3.60 -10.01
CA ILE A 41 -4.97 -3.23 -11.36
C ILE A 41 -4.39 -4.43 -12.06
N LYS A 42 -4.89 -4.72 -13.27
CA LYS A 42 -4.31 -5.74 -14.12
C LYS A 42 -2.97 -5.26 -14.66
N LEU A 43 -1.88 -5.84 -14.18
CA LEU A 43 -0.53 -5.57 -14.67
C LEU A 43 -0.24 -6.38 -15.93
N SER A 44 0.73 -5.94 -16.73
CA SER A 44 1.26 -6.75 -17.82
C SER A 44 2.14 -7.87 -17.26
N GLN A 45 2.28 -8.98 -17.99
CA GLN A 45 3.10 -10.12 -17.57
C GLN A 45 4.55 -9.72 -17.25
N GLN A 46 5.11 -8.76 -18.00
CA GLN A 46 6.45 -8.23 -17.74
C GLN A 46 6.56 -7.54 -16.36
N LEU A 47 5.53 -6.78 -15.97
CA LEU A 47 5.51 -6.08 -14.68
C LEU A 47 5.23 -7.04 -13.52
N GLU A 48 4.37 -8.05 -13.71
CA GLU A 48 4.13 -9.11 -12.71
C GLU A 48 5.40 -9.90 -12.39
N SER A 49 6.26 -10.14 -13.37
CA SER A 49 7.57 -10.79 -13.15
C SER A 49 8.63 -9.88 -12.54
N SER A 50 8.35 -8.59 -12.32
CA SER A 50 9.34 -7.63 -11.85
C SER A 50 9.35 -7.54 -10.32
N ASP A 51 10.40 -8.06 -9.69
CA ASP A 51 10.64 -7.84 -8.25
C ASP A 51 10.66 -6.34 -7.87
N THR A 52 11.13 -5.49 -8.77
CA THR A 52 11.34 -4.06 -8.51
C THR A 52 10.03 -3.31 -8.25
N ILE A 53 8.96 -3.63 -8.99
CA ILE A 53 7.68 -2.94 -8.84
C ILE A 53 7.01 -3.30 -7.50
N PHE A 54 7.12 -4.55 -7.07
CA PHE A 54 6.56 -5.02 -5.80
C PHE A 54 7.38 -4.56 -4.59
N ARG A 55 8.71 -4.52 -4.70
CA ARG A 55 9.58 -4.01 -3.63
C ARG A 55 9.35 -2.52 -3.35
N ASN A 56 9.09 -1.73 -4.39
CA ASN A 56 8.90 -0.29 -4.29
C ASN A 56 7.42 0.13 -4.40
N LYS A 57 6.48 -0.81 -4.23
CA LYS A 57 5.05 -0.59 -4.51
C LYS A 57 4.47 0.62 -3.78
N THR A 58 4.89 0.85 -2.54
CA THR A 58 4.42 1.98 -1.72
C THR A 58 4.77 3.33 -2.33
N ASN A 59 5.87 3.43 -3.09
CA ASN A 59 6.38 4.68 -3.66
C ASN A 59 5.50 5.18 -4.81
N TYR A 60 4.87 4.26 -5.53
CA TYR A 60 4.18 4.57 -6.77
C TYR A 60 2.70 4.89 -6.59
N ALA A 61 2.17 4.89 -5.37
CA ALA A 61 0.76 5.14 -5.12
C ALA A 61 0.29 6.48 -5.72
N VAL A 62 1.07 7.55 -5.56
CA VAL A 62 0.74 8.88 -6.10
C VAL A 62 0.86 8.92 -7.63
N CYS A 63 1.94 8.37 -8.19
CA CYS A 63 2.14 8.33 -9.64
C CYS A 63 1.03 7.55 -10.34
N LEU A 64 0.61 6.43 -9.75
CA LEU A 64 -0.47 5.61 -10.28
C LEU A 64 -1.82 6.32 -10.20
N ALA A 65 -2.11 6.98 -9.08
CA ALA A 65 -3.31 7.80 -8.95
C ALA A 65 -3.36 8.91 -10.00
N ALA A 66 -2.23 9.56 -10.29
CA ALA A 66 -2.13 10.55 -11.36
C ALA A 66 -2.36 9.94 -12.75
N ALA A 67 -1.80 8.75 -13.01
CA ALA A 67 -1.99 8.06 -14.28
C ALA A 67 -3.45 7.62 -14.52
N LEU A 68 -4.17 7.22 -13.47
CA LEU A 68 -5.59 6.83 -13.56
C LEU A 68 -6.53 8.01 -13.81
N GLN A 69 -6.09 9.25 -13.57
CA GLN A 69 -6.88 10.46 -13.85
C GLN A 69 -6.73 10.96 -15.29
N GLY A 70 -5.70 10.53 -16.02
CA GLY A 70 -5.44 10.88 -17.42
C GLY A 70 -6.11 9.93 -18.40
#